data_AF-A0A527GJK1-F1
#
_entry.id   AF-A0A527GJK1-F1
#
_cell.length_a   1.000
_cell.length_b   1.000
_cell.length_c   1.000
_cell.angle_alpha   90.00
_cell.angle_beta   90.00
_cell.angle_gamma   90.00
#
_symmetry.space_group_name_H-M   'P 1'
#
loop_
_entity.id
_entity.type
_entity.pdbx_description
1 polymer ?
#
loop_
_entity_poly.entity_id
_entity_poly.type
_entity_poly.pdbx_seq_one_letter_code
_entity_poly.pdbx_strand_id
1 'polypeptide(L)'
;SFVRNEDYWGPKALPAKTEFTFYQDIQPQILALQAGQADIINKLPAFVGVALLNDPNFEIISIPSTANQGVHMHCHMGPFKDARIRQAVALSLDREKLVNGLM
;
A
#
# COMPACT_ATOMS: atom_id res chain seq x y z
N SER A 1 -14.19 7.22 -13.31
CA SER A 1 -13.59 8.56 -13.28
C SER A 1 -14.45 9.47 -12.43
N PHE A 2 -13.83 10.46 -11.78
CA PHE A 2 -14.52 11.50 -11.02
C PHE A 2 -14.21 12.86 -11.66
N VAL A 3 -15.19 13.76 -11.68
CA VAL A 3 -15.02 15.14 -12.13
C VAL A 3 -15.21 16.08 -10.95
N ARG A 4 -14.61 17.26 -11.04
CA ARG A 4 -14.73 18.27 -10.01
C ARG A 4 -16.20 18.67 -9.80
N ASN A 5 -16.60 18.81 -8.53
CA ASN A 5 -17.91 19.33 -8.16
C ASN A 5 -17.89 20.87 -8.18
N GLU A 6 -18.52 21.46 -9.21
CA GLU A 6 -18.62 22.91 -9.38
C GLU A 6 -19.53 23.59 -8.34
N ASP A 7 -20.35 22.83 -7.60
CA ASP A 7 -21.19 23.33 -6.51
C ASP A 7 -20.59 23.06 -5.11
N TYR A 8 -19.36 22.53 -5.04
CA TYR A 8 -18.68 22.30 -3.77
C TYR A 8 -18.52 23.60 -2.97
N TRP A 9 -19.00 23.61 -1.73
CA TRP A 9 -19.09 24.80 -0.88
C TRP A 9 -17.73 25.39 -0.44
N GLY A 10 -16.64 24.64 -0.58
CA GLY A 10 -15.28 25.03 -0.17
C GLY A 10 -14.32 25.26 -1.35
N PRO A 11 -12.99 25.26 -1.08
CA PRO A 11 -11.97 25.33 -2.11
C PRO A 11 -12.17 24.21 -3.14
N LYS A 12 -12.15 24.60 -4.41
CA LYS A 12 -12.36 23.68 -5.53
C LYS A 12 -11.14 22.79 -5.72
N ALA A 13 -11.37 21.54 -6.12
CA ALA A 13 -10.28 20.65 -6.49
C ALA A 13 -9.47 21.24 -7.66
N LEU A 14 -8.15 21.17 -7.57
CA LEU A 14 -7.27 21.59 -8.66
C LEU A 14 -7.47 20.74 -9.93
N PRO A 15 -7.46 19.39 -9.87
CA PRO A 15 -7.71 18.58 -11.07
C PRO A 15 -9.16 18.74 -11.55
N ALA A 16 -9.33 18.87 -12.87
CA ALA A 16 -10.66 18.87 -13.49
C ALA A 16 -11.30 17.47 -13.48
N LYS A 17 -10.47 16.42 -13.55
CA LYS A 17 -10.87 15.02 -13.59
C LYS A 17 -9.82 14.16 -12.90
N THR A 18 -10.26 13.11 -12.24
CA THR A 18 -9.41 12.07 -11.65
C THR A 18 -9.87 10.71 -12.16
N GLU A 19 -8.91 9.91 -12.63
CA GLU A 19 -9.15 8.55 -13.10
C GLU A 19 -8.40 7.56 -12.21
N PHE A 20 -9.04 6.42 -11.97
CA PHE A 20 -8.47 5.33 -11.20
C PHE A 20 -8.40 4.12 -12.11
N THR A 21 -7.17 3.73 -12.45
CA THR A 21 -6.90 2.53 -13.24
C THR A 21 -6.45 1.43 -12.31
N PHE A 22 -7.08 0.26 -12.42
CA PHE A 22 -6.79 -0.87 -11.55
C PHE A 22 -5.84 -1.83 -12.25
N TYR A 23 -4.75 -2.14 -11.55
CA TYR A 23 -3.79 -3.15 -11.94
C TYR A 23 -3.77 -4.23 -10.85
N GLN A 24 -3.67 -5.49 -11.26
CA GLN A 24 -3.56 -6.60 -10.31
C GLN A 24 -2.18 -6.63 -9.65
N ASP A 25 -1.14 -6.30 -10.42
CA ASP A 25 0.25 -6.35 -10.00
C ASP A 25 0.89 -4.96 -9.98
N ILE A 26 2.00 -4.82 -9.24
CA ILE A 26 2.72 -3.56 -9.10
C ILE A 26 3.62 -3.26 -10.31
N GLN A 27 4.17 -4.26 -10.99
CA GLN A 27 5.05 -4.06 -12.15
C GLN A 27 4.34 -3.31 -13.31
N PRO A 28 3.11 -3.69 -13.71
CA PRO A 28 2.34 -2.93 -14.67
C PRO A 28 2.07 -1.48 -14.24
N GLN A 29 1.89 -1.22 -12.94
CA GLN A 29 1.70 0.15 -12.42
C GLN A 29 2.97 0.99 -12.59
N ILE A 30 4.13 0.41 -12.30
CA ILE A 30 5.44 1.07 -12.48
C ILE A 30 5.65 1.39 -13.96
N LEU A 31 5.37 0.46 -14.86
CA LEU A 31 5.49 0.70 -16.30
C LEU A 31 4.53 1.79 -16.78
N ALA A 32 3.29 1.81 -16.28
CA ALA A 32 2.31 2.86 -16.60
C ALA A 32 2.78 4.24 -16.11
N LEU A 33 3.38 4.31 -14.92
CA LEU A 33 3.97 5.54 -14.39
C LEU A 33 5.16 6.00 -15.25
N GLN A 34 6.08 5.09 -15.59
CA GLN A 34 7.22 5.37 -16.46
C GLN A 34 6.82 5.80 -17.88
N ALA A 35 5.73 5.25 -18.39
CA ALA A 35 5.17 5.60 -19.70
C ALA A 35 4.33 6.90 -19.67
N GLY A 36 4.13 7.53 -18.51
CA GLY A 36 3.28 8.71 -18.35
C GLY A 36 1.77 8.43 -18.51
N GLN A 37 1.36 7.17 -18.40
CA GLN A 37 -0.05 6.76 -18.41
C GLN A 37 -0.71 6.87 -17.03
N ALA A 38 0.09 6.92 -15.96
CA ALA A 38 -0.35 7.17 -14.61
C ALA A 38 0.49 8.30 -14.01
N ASP A 39 -0.15 9.26 -13.34
CA ASP A 39 0.56 10.35 -12.67
C ASP A 39 1.06 9.94 -11.26
N ILE A 40 0.34 9.01 -10.61
CA ILE A 40 0.57 8.62 -9.20
C ILE A 40 0.33 7.12 -9.02
N ILE A 41 1.18 6.48 -8.22
CA ILE A 41 0.94 5.15 -7.64
C ILE A 41 0.83 5.27 -6.12
N ASN A 42 -0.25 4.75 -5.54
CA ASN A 42 -0.57 4.98 -4.11
C ASN A 42 0.21 4.10 -3.13
N LYS A 43 0.75 2.97 -3.59
CA LYS A 43 1.43 2.01 -2.71
C LYS A 43 2.63 1.41 -3.42
N LEU A 44 3.82 1.86 -3.04
CA LEU A 44 5.08 1.31 -3.53
C LEU A 44 5.69 0.41 -2.46
N PRO A 45 5.74 -0.92 -2.66
CA PRO A 45 6.48 -1.80 -1.77
C PRO A 45 7.97 -1.42 -1.81
N ALA A 46 8.62 -1.35 -0.63
CA ALA A 46 10.02 -0.92 -0.50
C ALA A 46 10.97 -1.67 -1.46
N PHE A 47 10.77 -2.98 -1.61
CA PHE A 47 11.60 -3.86 -2.46
C PHE A 47 11.41 -3.64 -3.97
N VAL A 48 10.23 -3.19 -4.40
CA VAL A 48 9.90 -3.06 -5.82
C VAL A 48 10.22 -1.64 -6.32
N GLY A 49 10.21 -0.66 -5.41
CA GLY A 49 10.49 0.74 -5.71
C GLY A 49 11.95 1.08 -5.99
N VAL A 50 12.91 0.15 -5.82
CA VAL A 50 14.35 0.42 -6.02
C VAL A 50 14.66 1.01 -7.40
N ALA A 51 13.95 0.56 -8.44
CA ALA A 51 14.13 1.10 -9.79
C ALA A 51 13.66 2.56 -9.93
N LEU A 52 12.65 2.97 -9.16
CA LEU A 52 12.13 4.35 -9.14
C LEU A 52 12.88 5.25 -8.15
N LEU A 53 13.48 4.68 -7.09
CA LEU A 53 14.19 5.39 -6.03
C LEU A 53 15.36 6.25 -6.55
N ASN A 54 15.98 5.85 -7.66
CA ASN A 54 17.14 6.54 -8.22
C ASN A 54 16.82 7.35 -9.48
N ASP A 55 15.57 7.35 -9.95
CA ASP A 55 15.19 8.07 -11.16
C ASP A 55 14.78 9.50 -10.79
N PRO A 56 15.49 10.53 -11.28
CA PRO A 56 15.22 11.93 -10.93
C PRO A 56 13.88 12.45 -11.47
N ASN A 57 13.20 11.70 -12.35
CA ASN A 57 11.89 12.08 -12.87
C ASN A 57 10.73 11.73 -11.93
N PHE A 58 10.99 10.95 -10.86
CA PHE A 58 9.97 10.53 -9.91
C PHE A 58 10.29 11.04 -8.51
N GLU A 59 9.26 11.53 -7.83
CA GLU A 59 9.33 11.91 -6.43
C GLU A 59 8.67 10.83 -5.57
N ILE A 60 9.39 10.35 -4.55
CA ILE A 60 8.85 9.41 -3.58
C ILE A 60 8.46 10.16 -2.31
N ILE A 61 7.16 10.28 -2.10
CA ILE A 61 6.58 10.93 -0.93
C ILE A 61 6.35 9.87 0.15
N SER A 62 7.10 9.96 1.26
CA SER A 62 6.92 9.10 2.43
C SER A 62 6.19 9.85 3.54
N ILE A 63 5.08 9.30 4.01
CA ILE A 63 4.26 9.86 5.09
C ILE A 63 4.03 8.81 6.19
N PRO A 64 3.97 9.23 7.47
CA PRO A 64 3.57 8.33 8.54
C PRO A 64 2.20 7.73 8.26
N SER A 65 2.11 6.40 8.31
CA SER A 65 0.87 5.66 8.08
C SER A 65 0.26 5.21 9.39
N THR A 66 -1.07 5.13 9.44
CA THR A 66 -1.82 4.45 10.51
C THR A 66 -2.05 2.97 10.21
N ALA A 67 -1.58 2.48 9.05
CA ALA A 67 -1.70 1.09 8.66
C ALA A 67 -0.83 0.18 9.55
N ASN A 68 -1.36 -0.98 9.91
CA ASN A 68 -0.64 -2.04 10.59
C ASN A 68 -0.87 -3.36 9.83
N GLN A 69 0.11 -4.25 9.87
CA GLN A 69 0.00 -5.61 9.34
C GLN A 69 -0.10 -6.60 10.50
N GLY A 70 -1.05 -7.53 10.40
CA GLY A 70 -1.34 -8.48 11.48
C GLY A 70 -1.68 -9.85 10.95
N VAL A 71 -1.27 -10.88 11.70
CA VAL A 71 -1.70 -12.25 11.47
C VAL A 71 -3.05 -12.45 12.14
N HIS A 72 -4.08 -12.63 11.32
CA HIS A 72 -5.45 -12.85 11.79
C HIS A 72 -5.72 -14.36 11.90
N MET A 73 -6.35 -14.77 13.00
CA MET A 73 -6.65 -16.18 13.28
C MET A 73 -8.13 -16.39 13.50
N HIS A 74 -8.71 -17.44 12.91
CA HIS A 74 -10.10 -17.81 13.14
C HIS A 74 -10.27 -18.46 14.52
N CYS A 75 -10.55 -17.66 15.55
CA CYS A 75 -10.68 -18.12 16.94
C CYS A 75 -11.88 -19.05 17.23
N HIS A 76 -12.76 -19.30 16.26
CA HIS A 76 -13.97 -20.09 16.43
C HIS A 76 -13.90 -21.49 15.80
N MET A 77 -12.80 -21.85 15.13
CA MET A 77 -12.65 -23.15 14.46
C MET A 77 -11.22 -23.67 14.51
N GLY A 78 -11.09 -24.99 14.45
CA GLY A 78 -9.78 -25.66 14.42
C GLY A 78 -8.90 -25.37 15.65
N PRO A 79 -7.58 -25.42 15.49
CA PRO A 79 -6.63 -25.32 16.62
C PRO A 79 -6.60 -23.92 17.25
N PHE A 80 -7.01 -22.87 16.54
CA PHE A 80 -6.99 -21.50 17.05
C PHE A 80 -8.10 -21.18 18.06
N LYS A 81 -9.01 -22.13 18.33
CA LYS A 81 -9.93 -22.04 19.49
C LYS A 81 -9.15 -21.93 20.81
N ASP A 82 -8.04 -22.66 20.93
CA ASP A 82 -7.19 -22.62 22.11
C ASP A 82 -6.30 -21.35 22.10
N ALA A 83 -6.44 -20.52 23.14
CA ALA A 83 -5.64 -19.31 23.29
C ALA A 83 -4.14 -19.59 23.36
N ARG A 84 -3.73 -20.74 23.91
CA ARG A 84 -2.33 -21.14 24.03
C ARG A 84 -1.69 -21.38 22.66
N ILE A 85 -2.47 -21.87 21.69
CA ILE A 85 -1.98 -22.06 20.32
C ILE A 85 -1.78 -20.70 19.64
N ARG A 86 -2.69 -19.74 19.85
CA ARG A 86 -2.52 -18.38 19.33
C ARG A 86 -1.29 -17.69 19.93
N GLN A 87 -1.08 -17.88 21.23
CA GLN A 87 0.11 -17.36 21.92
C GLN A 87 1.39 -18.03 21.40
N ALA A 88 1.39 -19.35 21.19
CA ALA A 88 2.53 -20.07 20.63
C ALA A 88 2.91 -19.52 19.25
N VAL A 89 1.93 -19.28 18.37
CA VAL A 89 2.19 -18.63 17.07
C VAL A 89 2.73 -17.21 17.25
N ALA A 90 2.18 -16.42 18.17
CA ALA A 90 2.65 -15.06 18.42
C ALA A 90 4.11 -15.01 18.92
N LEU A 91 4.55 -16.04 19.67
CA LEU A 91 5.91 -16.19 20.19
C LEU A 91 6.90 -16.78 19.17
N SER A 92 6.42 -17.52 18.17
CA SER A 92 7.28 -18.04 17.10
C SER A 92 7.63 -17.01 16.03
N LEU A 93 6.98 -15.84 16.04
CA LEU A 93 7.19 -14.77 15.07
C LEU A 93 8.26 -13.78 15.57
N ASP A 94 9.41 -13.79 14.89
CA ASP A 94 10.46 -12.78 15.04
C ASP A 94 10.06 -11.50 14.26
N ARG A 95 9.44 -10.56 14.97
CA ARG A 95 8.89 -9.33 14.38
C ARG A 95 9.98 -8.43 13.81
N GLU A 96 11.12 -8.35 14.47
CA GLU A 96 12.24 -7.49 14.02
C GLU A 96 12.83 -8.01 12.73
N LYS A 97 13.07 -9.33 12.62
CA LYS A 97 13.53 -9.91 11.34
C LYS A 97 12.54 -9.75 10.22
N LEU A 98 11.24 -9.86 10.50
CA LEU A 98 10.20 -9.65 9.49
C LEU A 98 10.20 -8.20 8.98
N VAL A 99 10.32 -7.22 9.88
CA VAL A 99 10.43 -5.81 9.51
C VAL A 99 11.66 -5.58 8.64
N ASN A 100 12.84 -5.98 9.10
CA ASN A 100 14.11 -5.74 8.40
C ASN A 100 14.25 -6.51 7.08
N GLY A 101 13.52 -7.61 6.91
CA GLY A 101 13.58 -8.46 5.72
C GLY A 101 12.53 -8.15 4.66
N LEU A 102 11.45 -7.44 5.00
CA LEU A 102 10.29 -7.21 4.13
C LEU A 102 9.92 -5.72 3.95
N MET A 103 10.43 -4.84 4.80
CA MET A 103 10.29 -3.37 4.70
C MET A 103 11.64 -2.70 4.57
#